data_AF-A0A7X2L076-F1
#
_entry.id   AF-A0A7X2L076-F1
#
_cell.length_a   1.000
_cell.length_b   1.000
_cell.length_c   1.000
_cell.angle_alpha   90.00
_cell.angle_beta   90.00
_cell.angle_gamma   90.00
#
_symmetry.space_group_name_H-M   'P 1'
#
loop_
_entity.id
_entity.type
_entity.pdbx_description
1 polymer ?
#
loop_
_entity_poly.entity_id
_entity_poly.type
_entity_poly.pdbx_seq_one_letter_code
_entity_poly.pdbx_strand_id
1 'polypeptide(L)' 'MLRLKIQELRELGNLSVRQLSEATGIRWNTLSDMERNIAKHWPPEHLDKLMSFFKLNEISQLIEYEEEPPQE' A
#
# COMPACT_ATOMS: atom_id res chain seq x y z
N MET A 1 -5.34 5.60 12.39
CA MET A 1 -3.99 5.24 11.89
C MET A 1 -3.93 5.39 10.38
N LEU A 2 -2.78 5.80 9.83
CA LEU A 2 -2.58 5.79 8.37
C LEU A 2 -2.45 4.33 7.91
N ARG A 3 -3.14 3.94 6.83
CA ARG A 3 -2.97 2.64 6.15
C ARG A 3 -2.79 2.80 4.66
N LEU A 4 -2.14 1.81 4.03
CA LEU A 4 -1.98 1.78 2.58
C LEU A 4 -3.14 1.01 1.95
N LYS A 5 -3.89 1.64 1.05
CA LYS A 5 -4.98 1.04 0.25
C LYS A 5 -4.46 0.12 -0.86
N ILE A 6 -3.33 -0.55 -0.64
CA ILE A 6 -2.71 -1.43 -1.64
C ILE A 6 -3.67 -2.55 -2.03
N GLN A 7 -4.42 -3.10 -1.07
CA GLN A 7 -5.39 -4.15 -1.33
C GLN A 7 -6.48 -3.68 -2.31
N GLU A 8 -7.12 -2.54 -2.04
CA GLU A 8 -8.18 -1.98 -2.88
C GLU A 8 -7.65 -1.68 -4.30
N LEU A 9 -6.48 -1.06 -4.40
CA LEU A 9 -5.85 -0.74 -5.69
C LEU A 9 -5.49 -2.01 -6.49
N ARG A 10 -5.02 -3.06 -5.79
CA ARG A 10 -4.74 -4.36 -6.40
C ARG A 10 -6.02 -5.04 -6.89
N GLU A 11 -7.08 -5.05 -6.08
CA GLU A 11 -8.36 -5.65 -6.44
C GLU A 11 -8.99 -4.93 -7.65
N LEU A 12 -8.90 -3.60 -7.71
CA LEU A 12 -9.30 -2.79 -8.87
C LEU A 12 -8.55 -3.17 -10.15
N GLY A 13 -7.24 -3.44 -10.03
CA GLY A 13 -6.39 -3.86 -11.14
C GLY A 13 -6.36 -5.37 -11.39
N ASN A 14 -7.10 -6.16 -10.62
CA ASN A 14 -7.03 -7.63 -10.57
C ASN A 14 -5.58 -8.18 -10.43
N LEU A 15 -4.78 -7.48 -9.62
CA LEU A 15 -3.34 -7.71 -9.42
C LEU A 15 -3.08 -8.53 -8.16
N SER A 16 -2.22 -9.52 -8.27
CA SER A 16 -1.74 -10.28 -7.11
C SER A 16 -0.62 -9.56 -6.37
N VAL A 17 -0.51 -9.76 -5.05
CA VAL A 17 0.62 -9.23 -4.23
C VAL A 17 1.98 -9.59 -4.82
N ARG A 18 2.11 -10.79 -5.39
CA ARG A 18 3.33 -11.23 -6.10
C ARG A 18 3.66 -10.35 -7.31
N GLN A 19 2.67 -10.07 -8.16
CA GLN A 19 2.87 -9.22 -9.34
C GLN A 19 3.24 -7.79 -8.93
N LEU A 20 2.58 -7.28 -7.88
CA LEU A 20 2.93 -5.98 -7.32
C LEU A 20 4.37 -5.97 -6.78
N SER A 21 4.78 -7.04 -6.11
CA SER A 21 6.15 -7.23 -5.59
C SER A 21 7.19 -7.26 -6.71
N GLU A 22 6.93 -8.00 -7.79
CA GLU A 22 7.83 -8.02 -8.95
C GLU A 22 7.89 -6.66 -9.66
N ALA A 23 6.75 -5.98 -9.83
CA ALA A 23 6.71 -4.73 -10.56
C ALA A 23 7.31 -3.55 -9.79
N THR A 24 7.11 -3.51 -8.47
CA THR A 24 7.70 -2.46 -7.60
C THR A 24 9.12 -2.81 -7.14
N GLY A 25 9.52 -4.09 -7.23
CA GLY A 25 10.75 -4.61 -6.66
C GLY A 25 10.77 -4.57 -5.12
N ILE A 26 9.62 -4.40 -4.47
CA ILE A 26 9.49 -4.47 -3.01
C ILE A 26 9.31 -5.93 -2.63
N ARG A 27 9.96 -6.39 -1.55
CA ARG A 27 9.78 -7.77 -1.07
C ARG A 27 8.32 -8.03 -0.69
N TRP A 28 7.83 -9.21 -1.05
CA TRP A 28 6.46 -9.64 -0.74
C TRP A 28 6.12 -9.54 0.77
N ASN A 29 7.09 -9.80 1.66
CA ASN A 29 6.90 -9.69 3.11
C ASN A 29 6.54 -8.25 3.48
N THR A 30 7.35 -7.29 3.00
CA THR A 30 7.15 -5.86 3.27
C THR A 30 5.85 -5.35 2.67
N LEU A 31 5.51 -5.79 1.45
CA LEU A 31 4.23 -5.44 0.82
C LEU A 31 3.04 -5.97 1.61
N SER A 32 3.11 -7.23 2.08
CA SER A 32 2.05 -7.83 2.89
C SER A 32 1.93 -7.13 4.25
N ASP A 33 3.05 -6.76 4.87
CA ASP A 33 3.05 -5.99 6.13
C ASP A 33 2.48 -4.58 5.93
N MET A 34 2.80 -3.93 4.80
CA MET A 34 2.26 -2.62 4.41
C MET A 34 0.75 -2.65 4.18
N GLU A 35 0.28 -3.66 3.45
CA GLU A 35 -1.13 -3.91 3.17
C GLU A 35 -1.94 -4.21 4.44
N ARG A 36 -1.36 -5.00 5.35
CA ARG A 36 -1.99 -5.36 6.63
C ARG A 36 -1.85 -4.29 7.72
N ASN A 37 -1.29 -3.12 7.38
CA ASN A 37 -0.99 -2.05 8.33
C ASN A 37 -0.04 -2.46 9.49
N ILE A 38 0.70 -3.55 9.33
CA ILE A 38 1.70 -4.02 10.31
C ILE A 38 2.98 -3.17 10.22
N ALA A 39 3.29 -2.69 9.01
CA ALA A 39 4.48 -1.89 8.76
C ALA A 39 4.35 -0.50 9.42
N LYS A 40 5.12 -0.27 10.49
CA LYS A 40 5.18 1.01 11.21
C LYS A 40 5.89 2.15 10.45
N HIS A 41 6.68 1.80 9.43
CA HIS A 41 7.42 2.76 8.62
C HIS A 41 7.28 2.41 7.14
N TRP A 42 6.95 3.42 6.33
CA TRP A 42 6.96 3.33 4.88
C TRP A 42 8.05 4.24 4.35
N PRO A 43 9.15 3.69 3.81
CA PRO A 43 10.15 4.53 3.20
C PRO A 43 9.57 5.21 1.95
N PRO A 44 9.94 6.47 1.69
CA PRO A 44 9.44 7.21 0.53
C PRO A 44 9.75 6.51 -0.81
N GLU A 45 10.85 5.76 -0.90
CA GLU A 45 11.17 4.95 -2.08
C GLU A 45 10.08 3.91 -2.42
N HIS A 46 9.45 3.30 -1.40
CA HIS A 46 8.37 2.34 -1.63
C HIS A 46 7.09 3.04 -2.07
N LEU A 47 6.80 4.21 -1.50
CA LEU A 47 5.65 5.03 -1.89
C LEU A 47 5.81 5.49 -3.33
N ASP A 48 6.97 5.98 -3.72
CA ASP A 48 7.26 6.44 -5.08
C ASP A 48 7.07 5.32 -6.12
N LYS A 49 7.61 4.13 -5.84
CA LYS A 49 7.40 2.92 -6.66
C LYS A 49 5.93 2.55 -6.80
N LEU A 50 5.17 2.57 -5.71
CA LEU A 50 3.75 2.28 -5.71
C LEU A 50 2.97 3.33 -6.50
N MET A 51 3.22 4.62 -6.26
CA MET A 51 2.59 5.73 -6.98
C MET A 51 2.87 5.63 -8.48
N SER A 52 4.13 5.39 -8.87
CA SER A 52 4.51 5.25 -10.27
C SER A 52 3.91 3.99 -10.92
N PHE A 53 3.79 2.89 -10.18
CA PHE A 53 3.18 1.65 -10.67
C PHE A 53 1.67 1.79 -10.88
N PHE A 54 0.97 2.33 -9.88
CA PHE A 54 -0.47 2.56 -9.93
C PHE A 54 -0.85 3.83 -10.72
N LYS A 55 0.13 4.59 -11.21
CA LYS A 55 -0.03 5.87 -11.91
C LYS A 55 -0.91 6.86 -11.12
N LEU A 56 -0.67 6.92 -9.82
CA LEU A 56 -1.37 7.83 -8.92
C LEU A 56 -0.73 9.21 -9.02
N ASN A 57 -1.56 10.24 -9.13
CA ASN A 57 -1.10 11.62 -9.13
C ASN A 57 -0.97 12.18 -7.71
N GLU A 58 -1.71 11.62 -6.75
CA GLU A 58 -1.73 12.08 -5.36
C GLU A 58 -1.52 10.93 -4.38
N ILE A 59 -0.75 11.20 -3.33
CA ILE A 59 -0.43 10.23 -2.27
C ILE A 59 -1.69 9.81 -1.50
N SER A 60 -2.67 10.70 -1.36
CA SER A 60 -3.98 10.44 -0.74
C SER A 60 -4.78 9.33 -1.41
N GLN A 61 -4.47 8.98 -2.66
CA GLN A 61 -5.08 7.84 -3.35
C GLN A 61 -4.46 6.50 -2.92
N LEU A 62 -3.23 6.53 -2.40
CA LEU A 62 -2.48 5.35 -1.94
C LEU A 62 -2.66 5.12 -0.44
N ILE A 63 -2.70 6.18 0.36
CA ILE A 63 -2.86 6.12 1.82
C ILE A 63 -4.26 6.56 2.25
N GLU A 64 -4.89 5.75 3.10
CA GLU A 64 -6.09 6.08 3.84
C GLU A 64 -5.75 6.45 5.27
N TYR A 65 -6.59 7.27 5.88
CA TYR A 65 -6.64 7.39 7.32
C TYR A 65 -7.84 6.58 7.83
N GLU A 66 -7.57 5.51 8.56
CA GLU A 66 -8.60 4.72 9.25
C GLU A 66 -8.65 5.24 10.69
N GLU A 67 -9.72 5.95 11.07
CA GLU A 67 -9.95 6.26 12.48
C GLU A 67 -10.10 4.94 13.24
N GLU A 68 -9.30 4.74 14.29
CA GLU A 68 -9.54 3.58 15.17
C GLU A 68 -10.99 3.69 15.66
N PRO A 69 -11.79 2.63 15.53
CA PRO A 69 -13.13 2.64 16.09
C PRO A 69 -12.99 2.99 17.58
N PRO A 70 -13.82 3.91 18.10
CA PRO A 70 -13.76 4.27 19.51
C PRO A 70 -13.80 2.97 20.32
N GLN A 71 -12.74 2.71 21.07
CA GLN A 71 -12.69 1.62 22.04
C GLN A 71 -13.70 1.99 23.13
N GLU A 72 -14.91 1.42 23.06
CA GLU A 72 -15.88 1.40 24.16
C GLU A 72 -15.46 0.44 25.27
#